data_AF-A0A917P2Z2-F1
#
_entry.id   AF-A0A917P2Z2-F1
#
_cell.length_a   1.000
_cell.length_b   1.000
_cell.length_c   1.000
_cell.angle_alpha   90.00
_cell.angle_beta   90.00
_cell.angle_gamma   90.00
#
_symmetry.space_group_name_H-M   'P 1'
#
loop_
_entity.id
_entity.type
_entity.pdbx_description
1 polymer ?
#
loop_
_entity_poly.entity_id
_entity_poly.type
_entity_poly.pdbx_seq_one_letter_code
_entity_poly.pdbx_strand_id
1 'polypeptide(L)'
;MDQRRPRHHLPRLPARRGLRWSYGASGWRTRLRRHSLGWVCARDGGSLVGFVNVTWDGGVHSFVQDKVMARHCRSQGNCAALNTAAAQFYPSPPSLFSS
;
A
#
# COMPACT_ATOMS: atom_id res chain seq x y z
N MET A 1 44.87 -3.48 34.65
CA MET A 1 45.25 -3.47 33.22
C MET A 1 44.02 -3.00 32.44
N ASP A 2 44.09 -1.77 31.92
CA ASP A 2 43.01 -0.99 31.28
C ASP A 2 42.76 -1.49 29.85
N GLN A 3 41.50 -1.77 29.50
CA GLN A 3 41.04 -2.13 28.14
C GLN A 3 39.83 -1.26 27.77
N ARG A 4 40.02 0.06 27.75
CA ARG A 4 39.07 0.99 27.12
C ARG A 4 38.97 0.71 25.61
N ARG A 5 37.79 0.24 25.17
CA ARG A 5 37.43 0.13 23.76
C ARG A 5 37.53 1.49 23.05
N PRO A 6 38.11 1.59 21.85
CA PRO A 6 38.11 2.82 21.09
C PRO A 6 36.67 3.17 20.67
N ARG A 7 36.22 4.37 21.06
CA ARG A 7 34.99 4.95 20.52
C ARG A 7 35.26 5.32 19.07
N HIS A 8 34.81 4.51 18.13
CA HIS A 8 34.75 4.93 16.72
C HIS A 8 33.82 6.15 16.63
N HIS A 9 34.42 7.30 16.35
CA HIS A 9 33.70 8.53 16.08
C HIS A 9 33.04 8.39 14.70
N LEU A 10 31.79 7.93 14.66
CA LEU A 10 30.99 8.05 13.44
C LEU A 10 30.80 9.54 13.14
N PRO A 11 31.00 9.99 11.88
CA PRO A 11 30.69 11.36 11.52
C PRO A 11 29.20 11.63 11.77
N ARG A 12 28.89 12.75 12.40
CA ARG A 12 27.52 13.25 12.52
C ARG A 12 27.03 13.58 11.12
N LEU A 13 26.27 12.67 10.51
CA LEU A 13 25.51 12.96 9.30
C LEU A 13 24.57 14.16 9.60
N PRO A 14 24.49 15.18 8.73
CA PRO A 14 23.58 16.29 8.95
C PRO A 14 22.15 15.76 9.08
N ALA A 15 21.42 16.31 10.06
CA ALA A 15 20.02 15.99 10.30
C ALA A 15 19.25 16.10 8.98
N ARG A 16 18.82 14.95 8.45
CA ARG A 16 17.95 14.88 7.27
C ARG A 16 16.74 15.76 7.55
N ARG A 17 16.44 16.74 6.69
CA ARG A 17 15.13 17.42 6.68
C ARG A 17 14.08 16.34 6.45
N GLY A 18 13.52 15.83 7.54
CA GLY A 18 12.41 14.89 7.52
C GLY A 18 11.19 15.61 6.97
N LEU A 19 10.72 15.19 5.80
CA LEU A 19 9.39 15.56 5.32
C LEU A 19 8.37 15.12 6.38
N ARG A 20 7.84 16.08 7.13
CA ARG A 20 6.72 15.87 8.04
C ARG A 20 5.45 15.77 7.18
N TRP A 21 4.97 14.55 6.96
CA TRP A 21 3.66 14.34 6.36
C TRP A 21 2.58 14.80 7.34
N SER A 22 2.02 15.99 7.09
CA SER A 22 0.74 16.36 7.70
C SER A 22 -0.34 15.59 6.94
N TYR A 23 -0.71 14.40 7.41
CA TYR A 23 -1.91 13.72 6.92
C TYR A 23 -3.13 14.53 7.40
N GLY A 24 -3.42 15.65 6.72
CA GLY A 24 -4.67 16.35 6.93
C GLY A 24 -5.80 15.38 6.62
N ALA A 25 -6.69 15.12 7.58
CA ALA A 25 -7.89 14.30 7.35
C ALA A 25 -8.76 14.87 6.23
N SER A 26 -8.69 16.19 5.99
CA SER A 26 -9.30 16.89 4.85
C SER A 26 -8.75 16.42 3.49
N GLY A 27 -7.58 15.77 3.54
CA GLY A 27 -6.64 15.28 2.54
C GLY A 27 -6.84 13.85 2.03
N TRP A 28 -7.71 13.02 2.59
CA TRP A 28 -7.71 11.61 2.21
C TRP A 28 -8.83 11.23 1.23
N ARG A 29 -10.07 11.62 1.51
CA ARG A 29 -11.26 11.19 0.73
C ARG A 29 -11.18 11.53 -0.76
N THR A 30 -10.80 12.76 -1.11
CA THR A 30 -10.65 13.17 -2.52
C THR A 30 -9.58 12.37 -3.28
N ARG A 31 -8.64 11.76 -2.57
CA ARG A 31 -7.37 11.22 -3.11
C ARG A 31 -7.61 9.75 -3.34
N LEU A 32 -8.26 9.12 -2.35
CA LEU A 32 -8.96 7.84 -2.51
C LEU A 32 -9.90 7.89 -3.73
N ARG A 33 -10.83 8.85 -3.81
CA ARG A 33 -11.78 8.94 -4.94
C ARG A 33 -11.11 9.14 -6.30
N ARG A 34 -9.98 9.84 -6.35
CA ARG A 34 -9.29 10.14 -7.61
C ARG A 34 -8.39 8.99 -8.07
N HIS A 35 -7.75 8.30 -7.13
CA HIS A 35 -6.65 7.38 -7.42
C HIS A 35 -6.92 5.92 -7.05
N SER A 36 -8.05 5.60 -6.40
CA SER A 36 -8.48 4.21 -6.18
C SER A 36 -9.56 3.86 -7.20
N LEU A 37 -9.33 2.79 -7.95
CA LEU A 37 -10.34 2.15 -8.79
C LEU A 37 -11.30 1.30 -7.96
N GLY A 38 -10.86 0.84 -6.79
CA GLY A 38 -11.65 0.06 -5.85
C GLY A 38 -10.76 -0.82 -4.97
N TRP A 39 -11.37 -1.76 -4.24
CA TRP A 39 -10.65 -2.67 -3.36
C TRP A 39 -11.34 -4.03 -3.28
N VAL A 40 -10.55 -5.05 -2.98
CA VAL A 40 -11.04 -6.40 -2.70
C VAL A 40 -10.81 -6.72 -1.23
N CYS A 41 -11.83 -7.31 -0.60
CA CYS A 41 -11.80 -7.76 0.78
C CYS A 41 -11.90 -9.29 0.83
N ALA A 42 -10.96 -9.94 1.51
CA ALA A 42 -11.12 -11.32 1.94
C ALA A 42 -11.83 -11.35 3.29
N ARG A 43 -12.88 -12.17 3.41
CA ARG A 43 -13.64 -12.35 4.65
C ARG A 43 -13.65 -13.81 5.08
N ASP A 44 -13.58 -14.03 6.38
CA ASP A 44 -13.70 -15.34 7.02
C ASP A 44 -14.59 -15.20 8.26
N GLY A 45 -15.64 -16.00 8.36
CA GLY A 45 -16.61 -15.92 9.46
C GLY A 45 -17.18 -14.52 9.70
N GLY A 46 -17.37 -13.71 8.65
CA GLY A 46 -17.82 -12.31 8.74
C GLY A 46 -16.72 -11.29 9.06
N SER A 47 -15.54 -11.74 9.49
CA SER A 47 -14.39 -10.88 9.80
C SER A 47 -13.62 -10.51 8.54
N LEU A 48 -13.14 -9.26 8.46
CA LEU A 48 -12.22 -8.83 7.41
C LEU A 48 -10.82 -9.38 7.72
N VAL A 49 -10.37 -10.34 6.91
CA VAL A 49 -9.07 -11.02 7.10
C VAL A 49 -8.05 -10.66 6.03
N GLY A 50 -8.45 -9.98 4.97
CA GLY A 50 -7.54 -9.46 3.96
C GLY A 50 -8.12 -8.29 3.20
N PHE A 51 -7.25 -7.40 2.74
CA PHE A 51 -7.61 -6.21 1.99
C PHE A 51 -6.53 -5.91 0.96
N VAL A 52 -6.95 -5.41 -0.19
CA VAL A 52 -6.04 -4.87 -1.21
C VAL A 52 -6.76 -3.78 -2.00
N ASN A 53 -6.04 -2.68 -2.25
CA ASN A 53 -6.53 -1.55 -3.02
C ASN A 53 -5.99 -1.64 -4.46
N VAL A 54 -6.84 -1.37 -5.44
CA VAL A 54 -6.43 -1.20 -6.83
C VAL A 54 -6.37 0.30 -7.09
N THR A 55 -5.16 0.81 -7.31
CA THR A 55 -4.92 2.21 -7.65
C THR A 55 -4.56 2.38 -9.11
N TRP A 56 -4.57 3.61 -9.60
CA TRP A 56 -4.21 3.91 -10.98
C TRP A 56 -3.56 5.29 -11.12
N ASP A 57 -2.83 5.46 -12.22
CA ASP A 57 -2.15 6.72 -12.56
C ASP A 57 -3.09 7.77 -13.18
N GLY A 58 -4.35 7.42 -13.47
CA GLY A 58 -5.29 8.25 -14.22
C GLY A 58 -5.26 8.00 -15.73
N GLY A 59 -4.45 7.05 -16.19
CA GLY A 59 -4.33 6.61 -17.58
C GLY A 59 -4.67 5.13 -17.71
N VAL A 60 -3.79 4.37 -18.37
CA VAL A 60 -4.04 2.96 -18.70
C VAL A 60 -3.50 1.97 -17.65
N HIS A 61 -2.67 2.43 -16.70
CA HIS A 61 -2.00 1.53 -15.77
C HIS A 61 -2.69 1.48 -14.41
N SER A 62 -3.02 0.26 -13.99
CA SER A 62 -3.49 -0.06 -12.64
C SER A 62 -2.39 -0.74 -11.83
N PHE A 63 -2.35 -0.45 -10.53
CA PHE A 63 -1.39 -1.02 -9.58
C PHE A 63 -2.14 -1.65 -8.41
N VAL A 64 -1.58 -2.73 -7.89
CA VAL A 64 -2.06 -3.38 -6.67
C VAL A 64 -1.27 -2.80 -5.49
N GLN A 65 -1.96 -2.10 -4.58
CA GLN A 65 -1.35 -1.40 -3.43
C GLN A 65 -2.05 -1.75 -2.11
N ASP A 66 -1.39 -1.43 -1.01
CA ASP A 66 -1.92 -1.57 0.36
C ASP A 66 -2.41 -2.99 0.72
N LYS A 67 -1.76 -4.04 0.20
CA LYS A 67 -2.13 -5.41 0.54
C LYS A 67 -1.84 -5.71 2.02
N VAL A 68 -2.87 -6.16 2.72
CA VAL A 68 -2.75 -6.71 4.07
C VAL A 68 -3.51 -8.03 4.18
N MET A 69 -2.99 -8.94 5.02
CA MET A 69 -3.61 -10.21 5.35
C MET A 69 -3.39 -10.56 6.82
N ALA A 70 -4.44 -10.97 7.51
CA ALA A 70 -4.41 -11.51 8.86
C ALA A 70 -3.41 -12.67 8.92
N ARG A 71 -2.59 -12.69 9.97
CA ARG A 71 -1.42 -13.59 10.06
C ARG A 71 -1.79 -15.07 9.89
N HIS A 72 -2.90 -15.50 10.48
CA HIS A 72 -3.37 -16.88 10.42
C HIS A 72 -3.91 -17.27 9.03
N CYS A 73 -4.25 -16.31 8.18
CA CYS A 73 -4.73 -16.56 6.82
C CYS A 73 -3.65 -16.43 5.74
N ARG A 74 -2.38 -16.17 6.08
CA ARG A 74 -1.30 -15.98 5.08
C ARG A 74 -0.84 -17.25 4.38
N SER A 75 -1.37 -18.40 4.77
CA SER A 75 -1.00 -19.71 4.24
C SER A 75 -1.58 -19.96 2.85
N GLN A 76 -1.00 -20.97 2.17
CA GLN A 76 -1.60 -21.66 1.02
C GLN A 76 -2.12 -20.76 -0.11
N GLY A 77 -1.38 -19.71 -0.44
CA GLY A 77 -1.70 -18.91 -1.62
C GLY A 77 -2.85 -17.91 -1.43
N ASN A 78 -3.43 -17.75 -0.23
CA ASN A 78 -4.48 -16.75 0.01
C ASN A 78 -4.04 -15.32 -0.35
N CYS A 79 -2.78 -14.97 -0.06
CA CYS A 79 -2.21 -13.69 -0.45
C CYS A 79 -2.08 -13.53 -1.97
N ALA A 80 -1.88 -14.62 -2.70
CA ALA A 80 -1.82 -14.64 -4.15
C ALA A 80 -3.25 -14.59 -4.74
N ALA A 81 -4.18 -15.38 -4.21
CA ALA A 81 -5.59 -15.36 -4.58
C ALA A 81 -6.20 -13.96 -4.41
N LEU A 82 -5.89 -13.27 -3.31
CA LEU A 82 -6.34 -11.89 -3.10
C LEU A 82 -5.79 -10.93 -4.17
N ASN A 83 -4.54 -11.12 -4.61
CA ASN A 83 -3.97 -10.38 -5.73
C ASN A 83 -4.65 -10.70 -7.05
N THR A 84 -4.90 -11.98 -7.31
CA THR A 84 -5.55 -12.43 -8.54
C THR A 84 -6.96 -11.86 -8.63
N ALA A 85 -7.71 -11.88 -7.53
CA ALA A 85 -9.03 -11.24 -7.44
C ALA A 85 -8.95 -9.73 -7.70
N ALA A 86 -7.93 -9.05 -7.17
CA ALA A 86 -7.71 -7.62 -7.44
C ALA A 86 -7.31 -7.34 -8.90
N ALA A 87 -6.52 -8.21 -9.53
CA ALA A 87 -6.13 -8.05 -10.93
C ALA A 87 -7.31 -8.28 -11.89
N GLN A 88 -8.28 -9.12 -11.50
CA GLN A 88 -9.55 -9.28 -12.22
C GLN A 88 -10.49 -8.09 -12.00
N PHE A 89 -10.25 -7.28 -10.98
CA PHE A 89 -10.95 -6.03 -10.74
C PHE A 89 -10.46 -4.97 -11.72
N TYR A 90 -10.85 -5.12 -12.99
CA TYR A 90 -10.67 -4.11 -14.01
C TYR A 90 -12.04 -3.50 -14.33
N PRO A 91 -12.42 -2.36 -13.72
CA PRO A 91 -13.54 -1.60 -14.25
C PRO A 91 -13.14 -1.16 -15.65
N SER A 92 -14.01 -1.35 -16.65
CA SER A 92 -13.79 -0.83 -17.99
C SER A 92 -13.29 0.62 -17.88
N PRO A 93 -12.19 1.01 -18.56
CA PRO A 93 -11.70 2.37 -18.47
C PRO A 93 -12.86 3.30 -18.85
N PRO A 94 -13.09 4.42 -18.13
CA PRO A 94 -14.02 5.42 -18.62
C PRO A 94 -13.63 5.70 -20.08
N SER A 95 -14.63 5.81 -20.96
CA SER A 95 -14.52 5.91 -22.42
C SER A 95 -13.85 7.21 -22.92
N LEU A 96 -12.74 7.58 -22.29
CA LEU A 96 -11.88 8.73 -22.56
C LEU A 96 -10.77 8.40 -23.57
N PHE A 97 -10.75 7.17 -24.10
CA PHE A 97 -9.82 6.72 -25.15
C PHE A 97 -10.50 6.51 -26.51
N SER A 98 -11.67 7.10 -26.74
CA SER A 98 -12.09 7.44 -28.11
C SER A 98 -11.78 8.91 -28.34
N SER A 99 -10.62 9.15 -28.93
CA SER A 99 -10.35 10.38 -29.66
C SER A 99 -9.92 10.03 -31.08
#